data_AF-A0A9W8CRG3-F1
#
_entry.id   AF-A0A9W8CRG3-F1
#
_cell.length_a   1.000
_cell.length_b   1.000
_cell.length_c   1.000
_cell.angle_alpha   90.00
_cell.angle_beta   90.00
_cell.angle_gamma   90.00
#
_symmetry.space_group_name_H-M   'P 1'
#
loop_
_entity.id
_entity.type
_entity.pdbx_description
1 polymer ?
#
loop_
_entity_poly.entity_id
_entity_poly.type
_entity_poly.pdbx_seq_one_letter_code
_entity_poly.pdbx_strand_id
1 'polypeptide(L)'
;MSVASVLRALETQQMEFTSGVEMTAFENECYVLKLAAALFDDLPTEAGQSEFLCKQLLQIQFVQHCQALTIWLIPAVYDSAQQDLLHAGQSSSPSAASIFVLLSGHQIDHACLAATSYRDYNLVMLIVLCSAGAVGGGGNDRQVCELIHVHVKRFAATGFGNDLTQDYRHVYELLSGNVKWETRAVKDARDA
;
A
#
# COMPACT_ATOMS: atom_id res chain seq x y z
N MET A 1 13.81 26.23 6.73
CA MET A 1 14.48 25.42 5.70
C MET A 1 13.67 24.16 5.55
N SER A 2 13.16 23.88 4.35
CA SER A 2 12.35 22.69 4.07
C SER A 2 13.27 21.51 3.76
N VAL A 3 12.86 20.29 4.10
CA VAL A 3 13.64 19.06 3.82
C VAL A 3 13.87 18.91 2.32
N ALA A 4 12.90 19.27 1.49
CA ALA A 4 12.99 19.30 0.03
C ALA A 4 14.04 20.29 -0.51
N SER A 5 14.42 21.31 0.26
CA SER A 5 15.52 22.22 -0.13
C SER A 5 16.90 21.61 0.13
N VAL A 6 17.03 20.82 1.20
CA VAL A 6 18.23 20.04 1.50
C VAL A 6 18.37 18.89 0.50
N LEU A 7 17.26 18.24 0.17
CA LEU A 7 17.21 17.14 -0.79
C LEU A 7 17.67 17.57 -2.19
N ARG A 8 17.21 18.73 -2.67
CA ARG A 8 17.66 19.30 -3.94
C ARG A 8 19.16 19.64 -3.94
N ALA A 9 19.69 20.12 -2.82
CA ALA A 9 21.12 20.41 -2.69
C ALA A 9 21.97 19.12 -2.69
N LEU A 10 21.46 18.05 -2.08
CA LEU A 10 22.10 16.74 -2.08
C LEU A 10 22.04 16.08 -3.46
N GLU A 11 20.90 16.12 -4.16
CA GLU A 11 20.77 15.60 -5.52
C GLU A 11 21.76 16.28 -6.49
N THR A 12 22.07 17.57 -6.29
CA THR A 12 23.13 18.25 -7.05
C THR A 12 24.55 17.79 -6.70
N GLN A 13 24.79 17.31 -5.47
CA GLN A 13 26.08 16.73 -5.04
C GLN A 13 26.26 15.26 -5.48
N GLN A 14 25.17 14.55 -5.77
CA GLN A 14 25.20 13.16 -6.25
C GLN A 14 26.04 12.99 -7.53
N MET A 15 26.14 14.04 -8.36
CA MET A 15 26.96 14.07 -9.57
C MET A 15 28.49 14.00 -9.31
N GLU A 16 28.94 14.16 -8.06
CA GLU A 16 30.37 14.26 -7.70
C GLU A 16 30.95 12.96 -7.11
N PHE A 17 30.11 11.97 -6.78
CA PHE A 17 30.55 10.72 -6.16
C PHE A 17 31.06 9.70 -7.18
N THR A 18 32.21 9.08 -6.90
CA THR A 18 32.92 8.19 -7.83
C THR A 18 33.05 6.74 -7.34
N SER A 19 32.63 6.42 -6.11
CA SER A 19 32.73 5.07 -5.54
C SER A 19 31.35 4.44 -5.24
N GLY A 20 31.19 3.15 -5.56
CA GLY A 20 29.90 2.45 -5.45
C GLY A 20 29.38 2.28 -4.02
N VAL A 21 30.28 2.22 -3.01
CA VAL A 21 29.88 2.10 -1.60
C VAL A 21 29.32 3.43 -1.08
N GLU A 22 29.94 4.55 -1.43
CA GLU A 22 29.46 5.89 -1.07
C GLU A 22 28.12 6.21 -1.76
N MET A 23 27.93 5.75 -3.00
CA MET A 23 26.64 5.88 -3.69
C MET A 23 25.50 5.17 -2.96
N THR A 24 25.69 3.94 -2.47
CA THR A 24 24.62 3.22 -1.75
C THR A 24 24.24 3.86 -0.42
N ALA A 25 25.22 4.37 0.33
CA ALA A 25 24.96 5.08 1.59
C ALA A 25 24.21 6.40 1.32
N PHE A 26 24.60 7.12 0.28
CA PHE A 26 23.96 8.35 -0.17
C PHE A 26 22.53 8.11 -0.66
N GLU A 27 22.29 7.06 -1.44
CA GLU A 27 20.96 6.68 -1.91
C GLU A 27 20.00 6.37 -0.74
N ASN A 28 20.49 5.66 0.28
CA ASN A 28 19.72 5.38 1.50
C ASN A 28 19.40 6.66 2.28
N GLU A 29 20.36 7.59 2.40
CA GLU A 29 20.13 8.88 3.05
C GLU A 29 19.10 9.73 2.29
N CYS A 30 19.25 9.83 0.96
CA CYS A 30 18.25 10.46 0.10
C CYS A 30 16.88 9.82 0.26
N TYR A 31 16.80 8.49 0.40
CA TYR A 31 15.55 7.78 0.58
C TYR A 31 14.84 8.15 1.89
N VAL A 32 15.59 8.25 2.99
CA VAL A 32 15.08 8.72 4.29
C VAL A 32 14.65 10.18 4.23
N LEU A 33 15.40 11.03 3.51
CA LEU A 33 15.04 12.44 3.34
C LEU A 33 13.78 12.61 2.47
N LYS A 34 13.57 11.75 1.46
CA LYS A 34 12.31 11.73 0.67
C LYS A 34 11.12 11.39 1.55
N LEU A 35 11.28 10.45 2.49
CA LEU A 35 10.24 10.14 3.49
C LEU A 35 9.95 11.35 4.38
N ALA A 36 11.00 11.98 4.92
CA ALA A 36 10.85 13.13 5.79
C ALA A 36 10.16 14.30 5.06
N ALA A 37 10.50 14.53 3.79
CA ALA A 37 9.80 15.51 2.95
C ALA A 37 8.33 15.15 2.76
N ALA A 38 8.01 13.89 2.44
CA ALA A 38 6.62 13.44 2.26
C ALA A 38 5.76 13.60 3.53
N LEU A 39 6.34 13.45 4.72
CA LEU A 39 5.63 13.52 6.00
C LEU A 39 5.53 14.93 6.59
N PHE A 40 6.55 15.77 6.38
CA PHE A 40 6.71 17.01 7.16
C PHE A 40 6.84 18.29 6.34
N ASP A 41 7.11 18.23 5.04
CA ASP A 41 7.18 19.44 4.22
C ASP A 41 5.79 19.91 3.77
N ASP A 42 5.59 21.23 3.73
CA ASP A 42 4.40 21.82 3.14
C ASP A 42 4.35 21.51 1.63
N LEU A 43 3.41 20.67 1.22
CA LEU A 43 3.20 20.34 -0.18
C LEU A 43 2.55 21.52 -0.91
N PRO A 44 3.11 21.98 -2.04
CA PRO A 44 2.54 23.10 -2.78
C PRO A 44 1.16 22.72 -3.31
N THR A 45 0.15 23.49 -2.93
CA THR A 45 -1.17 23.42 -3.56
C THR A 45 -1.14 24.29 -4.81
N GLU A 46 -1.22 23.70 -6.00
CA GLU A 46 -1.20 24.44 -7.27
C GLU A 46 -2.44 25.32 -7.50
N ALA A 47 -3.49 25.08 -6.72
CA ALA A 47 -4.72 25.86 -6.79
C ALA A 47 -4.58 27.15 -5.95
N GLY A 48 -5.08 28.27 -6.49
CA GLY A 48 -5.08 29.56 -5.80
C GLY A 48 -5.75 29.42 -4.42
N GLN A 49 -4.97 29.53 -3.35
CA GLN A 49 -5.43 29.31 -1.97
C GLN A 49 -6.62 30.21 -1.58
N SER A 50 -6.87 31.30 -2.32
CA SER A 50 -8.00 32.20 -2.13
C SER A 50 -9.37 31.61 -2.47
N GLU A 51 -9.43 30.49 -3.21
CA GLU A 51 -10.70 29.91 -3.67
C GLU A 51 -11.28 28.85 -2.71
N PHE A 52 -10.47 28.35 -1.77
CA PHE A 52 -10.85 27.25 -0.89
C PHE A 52 -11.08 27.72 0.55
N LEU A 53 -12.10 27.15 1.20
CA LEU A 53 -12.26 27.26 2.64
C LEU A 53 -11.11 26.55 3.35
N CYS A 54 -10.72 27.05 4.53
CA CYS A 54 -9.66 26.45 5.35
C CYS A 54 -9.80 24.92 5.55
N LYS A 55 -11.04 24.42 5.73
CA LYS A 55 -11.30 22.98 5.84
C LYS A 55 -10.96 22.20 4.57
N GLN A 56 -11.19 22.78 3.39
CA GLN A 56 -10.90 22.15 2.11
C GLN A 56 -9.39 22.13 1.87
N LEU A 57 -8.68 23.21 2.22
CA LEU A 57 -7.21 23.25 2.15
C LEU A 57 -6.58 22.18 3.03
N LEU A 58 -7.05 22.00 4.26
CA LEU A 58 -6.58 20.93 5.15
C LEU A 58 -6.84 19.53 4.57
N GLN A 59 -7.99 19.32 3.93
CA GLN A 59 -8.29 18.04 3.27
C GLN A 59 -7.38 17.79 2.05
N ILE A 60 -7.14 18.82 1.25
CA ILE A 60 -6.24 18.75 0.09
C ILE A 60 -4.82 18.40 0.57
N GLN A 61 -4.30 19.10 1.57
CA GLN A 61 -3.00 18.83 2.15
C GLN A 61 -2.90 17.40 2.68
N PHE A 62 -3.91 16.95 3.44
CA PHE A 62 -3.96 15.56 3.94
C PHE A 62 -3.86 14.54 2.80
N VAL A 63 -4.64 14.72 1.74
CA VAL A 63 -4.63 13.83 0.56
C VAL A 63 -3.27 13.87 -0.15
N GLN A 64 -2.68 15.05 -0.32
CA GLN A 64 -1.36 15.21 -0.93
C GLN A 64 -0.27 14.51 -0.11
N HIS A 65 -0.31 14.59 1.22
CA HIS A 65 0.61 13.88 2.10
C HIS A 65 0.44 12.36 2.01
N CYS A 66 -0.80 11.86 2.02
CA CYS A 66 -1.08 10.43 1.83
C CYS A 66 -0.55 9.94 0.46
N GLN A 67 -0.73 10.74 -0.59
CA GLN A 67 -0.21 10.44 -1.91
C GLN A 67 1.33 10.44 -1.95
N ALA A 68 1.99 11.44 -1.38
CA ALA A 68 3.45 11.51 -1.31
C ALA A 68 4.04 10.32 -0.54
N LEU A 69 3.43 9.96 0.59
CA LEU A 69 3.81 8.79 1.38
C LEU A 69 3.62 7.49 0.59
N THR A 70 2.50 7.35 -0.12
CA THR A 70 2.22 6.16 -0.95
C THR A 70 3.25 6.03 -2.07
N ILE A 71 3.56 7.12 -2.78
CA ILE A 71 4.58 7.15 -3.82
C ILE A 71 5.94 6.75 -3.27
N TRP A 72 6.28 7.18 -2.06
CA TRP A 72 7.50 6.77 -1.39
C TRP A 72 7.50 5.27 -1.02
N LEU A 73 6.38 4.75 -0.53
CA LEU A 73 6.25 3.38 -0.04
C LEU A 73 6.31 2.33 -1.16
N ILE A 74 5.74 2.62 -2.33
CA ILE A 74 5.70 1.71 -3.49
C ILE A 74 7.08 1.09 -3.80
N PRO A 75 8.15 1.87 -4.07
CA PRO A 75 9.46 1.30 -4.34
C PRO A 75 10.09 0.62 -3.11
N ALA A 76 9.76 1.06 -1.89
CA ALA A 76 10.27 0.43 -0.65
C ALA A 76 9.84 -1.03 -0.52
N VAL A 77 8.58 -1.31 -0.87
CA VAL A 77 7.97 -2.63 -0.71
C VAL A 77 8.03 -3.46 -1.99
N TYR A 78 8.41 -2.86 -3.12
CA TYR A 78 8.35 -3.50 -4.44
C TYR A 78 9.15 -4.80 -4.49
N ASP A 79 10.42 -4.78 -4.09
CA ASP A 79 11.28 -5.97 -4.16
C ASP A 79 10.79 -7.08 -3.24
N SER A 80 10.32 -6.74 -2.04
CA SER A 80 9.69 -7.69 -1.11
C SER A 80 8.43 -8.30 -1.72
N ALA A 81 7.56 -7.48 -2.30
CA ALA A 81 6.33 -7.95 -2.93
C ALA A 81 6.63 -8.84 -4.15
N GLN A 82 7.65 -8.54 -4.95
CA GLN A 82 8.07 -9.39 -6.06
C GLN A 82 8.59 -10.75 -5.58
N GLN A 83 9.37 -10.78 -4.49
CA GLN A 83 9.81 -12.04 -3.87
C GLN A 83 8.62 -12.86 -3.36
N ASP A 84 7.70 -12.22 -2.65
CA ASP A 84 6.49 -12.88 -2.14
C ASP A 84 5.59 -13.41 -3.26
N LEU A 85 5.55 -12.73 -4.41
CA LEU A 85 4.78 -13.16 -5.58
C LEU A 85 5.33 -14.47 -6.18
N LEU A 86 6.65 -14.68 -6.15
CA LEU A 86 7.25 -15.95 -6.57
C LEU A 86 6.82 -17.11 -5.66
N HIS A 87 6.63 -16.84 -4.37
CA HIS A 87 6.18 -17.81 -3.38
C HIS A 87 4.66 -18.03 -3.38
N ALA A 88 3.87 -17.05 -3.85
CA ALA A 88 2.42 -17.11 -3.87
C ALA A 88 1.86 -18.33 -4.66
N GLY A 89 2.60 -18.82 -5.66
CA GLY A 89 2.26 -20.03 -6.42
C GLY A 89 2.24 -21.33 -5.62
N GLN A 90 2.80 -21.33 -4.40
CA GLN A 90 2.86 -22.49 -3.50
C GLN A 90 1.72 -22.51 -2.46
N SER A 91 0.83 -21.50 -2.49
CA SER A 91 -0.27 -21.35 -1.53
C SER A 91 -1.46 -22.27 -1.82
N SER A 92 -2.38 -22.35 -0.85
CA SER A 92 -3.63 -23.11 -0.98
C SER A 92 -4.56 -22.56 -2.06
N SER A 93 -4.47 -21.25 -2.32
CA SER A 93 -5.18 -20.56 -3.38
C SER A 93 -4.22 -19.59 -4.08
N PRO A 94 -3.46 -20.07 -5.08
CA PRO A 94 -2.43 -19.26 -5.75
C PRO A 94 -2.99 -18.00 -6.42
N SER A 95 -4.27 -18.01 -6.79
CA SER A 95 -4.99 -16.82 -7.25
C SER A 95 -5.14 -15.77 -6.15
N ALA A 96 -5.70 -16.12 -5.00
CA ALA A 96 -5.94 -15.17 -3.91
C ALA A 96 -4.63 -14.69 -3.27
N ALA A 97 -3.63 -15.56 -3.12
CA ALA A 97 -2.33 -15.18 -2.59
C ALA A 97 -1.60 -14.20 -3.51
N SER A 98 -1.61 -14.44 -4.83
CA SER A 98 -1.01 -13.49 -5.78
C SER A 98 -1.75 -12.15 -5.80
N ILE A 99 -3.09 -12.16 -5.76
CA ILE A 99 -3.89 -10.94 -5.64
C ILE A 99 -3.56 -10.18 -4.37
N PHE A 100 -3.45 -10.85 -3.22
CA PHE A 100 -3.08 -10.23 -1.94
C PHE A 100 -1.71 -9.55 -2.01
N VAL A 101 -0.70 -10.22 -2.55
CA VAL A 101 0.65 -9.67 -2.71
C VAL A 101 0.65 -8.45 -3.64
N LEU A 102 -0.06 -8.54 -4.77
CA LEU A 102 -0.20 -7.42 -5.72
C LEU A 102 -0.88 -6.21 -5.08
N LEU A 103 -1.96 -6.41 -4.31
CA LEU A 103 -2.63 -5.33 -3.57
C LEU A 103 -1.73 -4.72 -2.50
N SER A 104 -0.96 -5.55 -1.78
CA SER A 104 0.00 -5.09 -0.74
C SER A 104 1.13 -4.24 -1.34
N GLY A 105 1.54 -4.54 -2.57
CA GLY A 105 2.50 -3.75 -3.34
C GLY A 105 1.89 -2.57 -4.11
N HIS A 106 0.63 -2.20 -3.85
CA HIS A 106 -0.10 -1.14 -4.57
C HIS A 106 -0.22 -1.36 -6.10
N GLN A 107 -0.16 -2.61 -6.56
CA GLN A 107 -0.29 -2.99 -7.98
C GLN A 107 -1.74 -3.33 -8.32
N ILE A 108 -2.64 -2.35 -8.19
CA ILE A 108 -4.10 -2.54 -8.33
C ILE A 108 -4.48 -3.11 -9.70
N ASP A 109 -3.91 -2.58 -10.78
CA ASP A 109 -4.20 -3.03 -12.14
C ASP A 109 -3.82 -4.49 -12.37
N HIS A 110 -2.63 -4.89 -11.88
CA HIS A 110 -2.18 -6.27 -11.95
C HIS A 110 -3.04 -7.20 -11.09
N ALA A 111 -3.48 -6.75 -9.90
CA ALA A 111 -4.41 -7.51 -9.06
C ALA A 111 -5.77 -7.72 -9.76
N CYS A 112 -6.30 -6.69 -10.44
CA CYS A 112 -7.51 -6.80 -11.24
C CYS A 112 -7.35 -7.75 -12.43
N LEU A 113 -6.22 -7.70 -13.14
CA LEU A 113 -5.92 -8.63 -14.23
C LEU A 113 -5.79 -10.07 -13.73
N ALA A 114 -5.13 -10.29 -12.59
CA ALA A 114 -5.04 -11.59 -11.95
C ALA A 114 -6.45 -12.13 -11.60
N ALA A 115 -7.26 -11.36 -10.87
CA ALA A 115 -8.63 -11.74 -10.52
C ALA A 115 -9.50 -12.04 -11.76
N THR A 116 -9.36 -11.23 -12.81
CA THR A 116 -10.04 -11.45 -14.10
C THR A 116 -9.61 -12.76 -14.77
N SER A 117 -8.32 -13.09 -14.73
CA SER A 117 -7.77 -14.35 -15.29
C SER A 117 -8.35 -15.59 -14.59
N TYR A 118 -8.68 -15.46 -13.31
CA TYR A 118 -9.36 -16.49 -12.51
C TYR A 118 -10.89 -16.41 -12.56
N ARG A 119 -11.47 -15.53 -13.40
CA ARG A 119 -12.92 -15.31 -13.56
C ARG A 119 -13.63 -14.82 -12.30
N ASP A 120 -12.90 -14.19 -11.39
CA ASP A 120 -13.44 -13.63 -10.15
C ASP A 120 -13.85 -12.16 -10.34
N TYR A 121 -14.89 -11.95 -11.14
CA TYR A 121 -15.34 -10.60 -11.51
C TYR A 121 -15.92 -9.81 -10.32
N ASN A 122 -16.47 -10.52 -9.32
CA ASN A 122 -16.97 -9.89 -8.10
C ASN A 122 -15.80 -9.28 -7.31
N LEU A 123 -14.69 -10.00 -7.18
CA LEU A 123 -13.51 -9.48 -6.53
C LEU A 123 -12.89 -8.31 -7.30
N VAL A 124 -12.86 -8.36 -8.64
CA VAL A 124 -12.42 -7.22 -9.47
C VAL A 124 -13.23 -5.96 -9.15
N MET A 125 -14.56 -6.07 -9.10
CA MET A 125 -15.42 -4.94 -8.76
C MET A 125 -15.13 -4.39 -7.35
N LEU A 126 -14.89 -5.26 -6.37
CA LEU A 126 -14.55 -4.83 -5.02
C LEU A 126 -13.18 -4.14 -4.95
N ILE A 127 -12.18 -4.66 -5.65
CA ILE A 127 -10.86 -4.03 -5.76
C ILE A 127 -11.00 -2.63 -6.37
N VAL A 128 -11.73 -2.52 -7.49
CA VAL A 128 -11.94 -1.24 -8.17
C VAL A 128 -12.67 -0.26 -7.25
N LEU A 129 -13.75 -0.67 -6.59
CA LEU A 129 -14.51 0.18 -5.67
C LEU A 129 -13.68 0.64 -4.47
N CYS A 130 -12.83 -0.24 -3.91
CA CYS A 130 -11.93 0.12 -2.82
C CYS A 130 -10.72 0.96 -3.30
N SER A 131 -10.38 0.92 -4.59
CA SER A 131 -9.35 1.81 -5.15
C SER A 131 -9.92 3.15 -5.63
N ALA A 132 -11.21 3.20 -5.97
CA ALA A 132 -11.87 4.39 -6.47
C ALA A 132 -12.02 5.41 -5.33
N GLY A 133 -11.29 6.52 -5.42
CA GLY A 133 -11.19 7.54 -4.37
C GLY A 133 -9.87 7.51 -3.59
N ALA A 134 -9.00 6.53 -3.84
CA ALA A 134 -7.64 6.49 -3.32
C ALA A 134 -6.73 7.43 -4.11
N VAL A 135 -6.85 8.73 -3.89
CA VAL A 135 -5.73 9.63 -4.16
C VAL A 135 -4.69 9.36 -3.05
N GLY A 136 -3.84 8.34 -3.25
CA GLY A 136 -2.77 8.01 -2.31
C GLY A 136 -3.04 6.90 -1.29
N GLY A 137 -3.40 5.69 -1.74
CA GLY A 137 -3.14 4.48 -0.94
C GLY A 137 -4.22 4.04 0.06
N GLY A 138 -5.49 4.42 -0.14
CA GLY A 138 -6.59 3.84 0.63
C GLY A 138 -7.96 4.29 0.13
N GLY A 139 -8.87 3.34 -0.10
CA GLY A 139 -10.25 3.62 -0.49
C GLY A 139 -10.97 4.47 0.56
N ASN A 140 -11.51 5.61 0.14
CA ASN A 140 -12.24 6.50 1.03
C ASN A 140 -13.75 6.17 1.12
N ASP A 141 -14.23 5.17 0.39
CA ASP A 141 -15.61 4.71 0.57
C ASP A 141 -15.73 3.83 1.83
N ARG A 142 -15.86 4.53 2.95
CA ARG A 142 -16.07 3.91 4.27
C ARG A 142 -17.27 2.97 4.29
N GLN A 143 -18.31 3.23 3.49
CA GLN A 143 -19.49 2.38 3.47
C GLN A 143 -19.16 1.03 2.83
N VAL A 144 -18.43 1.04 1.72
CA VAL A 144 -17.96 -0.20 1.06
C VAL A 144 -17.01 -0.98 1.98
N CYS A 145 -16.02 -0.31 2.58
CA CYS A 145 -15.10 -0.99 3.51
C CYS A 145 -15.82 -1.58 4.73
N GLU A 146 -16.80 -0.86 5.30
CA GLU A 146 -17.60 -1.35 6.43
C GLU A 146 -18.49 -2.53 6.03
N LEU A 147 -19.09 -2.51 4.85
CA LEU A 147 -19.84 -3.64 4.32
C LEU A 147 -18.96 -4.88 4.20
N ILE A 148 -17.76 -4.75 3.60
CA ILE A 148 -16.80 -5.86 3.47
C ILE A 148 -16.43 -6.39 4.86
N HIS A 149 -16.16 -5.51 5.83
CA HIS A 149 -15.85 -5.90 7.21
C HIS A 149 -16.98 -6.70 7.87
N VAL A 150 -18.23 -6.27 7.69
CA VAL A 150 -19.40 -6.99 8.18
C VAL A 150 -19.53 -8.36 7.52
N HIS A 151 -19.25 -8.46 6.22
CA HIS A 151 -19.25 -9.73 5.51
C HIS A 151 -18.18 -10.69 6.04
N VAL A 152 -16.94 -10.23 6.25
CA VAL A 152 -15.85 -11.03 6.85
C VAL A 152 -16.22 -11.55 8.24
N LYS A 153 -16.80 -10.69 9.10
CA LYS A 153 -17.27 -11.08 10.44
C LYS A 153 -18.40 -12.11 10.40
N ARG A 154 -19.33 -11.97 9.46
CA ARG A 154 -20.42 -12.94 9.27
C ARG A 154 -19.88 -14.30 8.85
N PHE A 155 -18.94 -14.35 7.92
CA PHE A 155 -18.30 -15.61 7.52
C PHE A 155 -17.59 -16.30 8.70
N ALA A 156 -16.96 -15.53 9.59
CA ALA A 156 -16.35 -16.05 10.81
C ALA A 156 -17.39 -16.66 11.77
N ALA A 157 -18.56 -16.02 11.91
CA ALA A 157 -19.58 -16.39 12.89
C ALA A 157 -20.47 -17.57 12.45
N THR A 158 -20.70 -17.74 11.14
CA THR A 158 -21.66 -18.74 10.62
C THR A 158 -21.04 -20.09 10.28
N GLY A 159 -19.72 -20.27 10.41
CA GLY A 159 -19.03 -21.51 10.02
C GLY A 159 -18.92 -21.72 8.50
N PHE A 160 -19.60 -20.90 7.69
CA PHE A 160 -19.38 -20.80 6.23
C PHE A 160 -17.98 -20.28 5.88
N GLY A 161 -17.24 -19.72 6.84
CA GLY A 161 -15.83 -19.37 6.68
C GLY A 161 -14.90 -20.56 6.44
N ASN A 162 -15.39 -21.80 6.54
CA ASN A 162 -14.61 -22.99 6.17
C ASN A 162 -14.47 -23.18 4.66
N ASP A 163 -15.36 -22.62 3.84
CA ASP A 163 -15.30 -22.70 2.37
C ASP A 163 -14.47 -21.56 1.75
N LEU A 164 -14.31 -20.46 2.47
CA LEU A 164 -13.43 -19.36 2.05
C LEU A 164 -12.00 -19.72 2.44
N THR A 165 -11.12 -19.91 1.45
CA THR A 165 -9.71 -20.17 1.75
C THR A 165 -9.11 -19.00 2.54
N GLN A 166 -8.14 -19.32 3.39
CA GLN A 166 -7.48 -18.33 4.24
C GLN A 166 -6.93 -17.14 3.42
N ASP A 167 -6.46 -17.40 2.21
CA ASP A 167 -5.90 -16.40 1.30
C ASP A 167 -6.97 -15.38 0.84
N TYR A 168 -8.18 -15.83 0.50
CA TYR A 168 -9.28 -14.92 0.17
C TYR A 168 -9.70 -14.06 1.36
N ARG A 169 -9.69 -14.64 2.57
CA ARG A 169 -10.00 -13.89 3.78
C ARG A 169 -9.04 -12.71 3.97
N HIS A 170 -7.74 -12.94 3.76
CA HIS A 170 -6.74 -11.87 3.84
C HIS A 170 -6.99 -10.77 2.80
N VAL A 171 -7.43 -11.12 1.58
CA VAL A 171 -7.82 -10.13 0.56
C VAL A 171 -9.00 -9.28 1.03
N TYR A 172 -10.07 -9.89 1.55
CA TYR A 172 -11.23 -9.12 2.04
C TYR A 172 -10.88 -8.27 3.28
N GLU A 173 -10.04 -8.79 4.17
CA GLU A 173 -9.55 -8.04 5.33
C GLU A 173 -8.74 -6.82 4.89
N LEU A 174 -7.85 -6.98 3.91
CA LEU A 174 -7.09 -5.88 3.31
C LEU A 174 -8.02 -4.83 2.68
N LEU A 175 -9.01 -5.25 1.89
CA LEU A 175 -9.99 -4.35 1.26
C LEU A 175 -10.86 -3.59 2.28
N SER A 176 -11.14 -4.20 3.44
CA SER A 176 -11.86 -3.55 4.53
C SER A 176 -11.01 -2.57 5.36
N GLY A 177 -9.69 -2.52 5.11
CA GLY A 177 -8.74 -1.74 5.91
C GLY A 177 -8.39 -2.41 7.25
N ASN A 178 -8.75 -3.68 7.46
CA ASN A 178 -8.40 -4.43 8.66
C ASN A 178 -7.09 -5.19 8.44
N VAL A 179 -5.97 -4.54 8.79
CA VAL A 179 -4.61 -5.11 8.71
C VAL A 179 -4.11 -5.70 10.03
N LYS A 180 -5.00 -5.94 11.00
CA LYS A 180 -4.66 -6.65 12.25
C LYS A 180 -4.62 -8.15 11.99
N TRP A 181 -3.57 -8.61 11.33
CA TRP A 181 -3.34 -10.03 11.15
C TRP A 181 -2.80 -10.61 12.45
N GLU A 182 -3.38 -11.71 12.92
CA GLU A 182 -2.72 -12.54 13.92
C GLU A 182 -1.40 -13.02 13.30
N THR A 183 -0.29 -12.45 13.74
CA THR A 183 1.03 -12.99 13.45
C THR A 183 0.99 -14.41 14.00
N ARG A 184 0.99 -15.43 13.12
CA ARG A 184 1.31 -16.78 13.56
C ARG A 184 2.65 -16.65 14.24
N ALA A 185 2.65 -16.67 15.58
CA ALA A 185 3.86 -16.81 16.35
C ALA A 185 4.61 -17.97 15.72
N VAL A 186 5.76 -17.67 15.12
CA VAL A 186 6.74 -18.68 14.74
C VAL A 186 7.12 -19.30 16.08
N LYS A 187 6.38 -20.34 16.47
CA LYS A 187 6.63 -21.12 17.65
C LYS A 187 7.92 -21.86 17.33
N ASP A 188 9.01 -21.23 17.74
CA ASP A 188 10.33 -21.76 17.96
C ASP A 188 10.52 -23.22 17.50
N ALA A 189 11.02 -23.37 16.28
CA ALA A 189 11.85 -24.51 15.90
C ALA A 189 13.25 -24.39 16.55
N ARG A 190 13.27 -24.07 17.86
CA ARG A 190 14.47 -24.03 18.72
C ARG A 190 14.43 -25.02 19.88
N ASP A 191 13.36 -25.82 19.96
CA ASP A 191 13.31 -27.00 20.83
C ASP A 191 13.26 -28.28 19.97
N ALA A 192 14.36 -28.60 19.28
CA ALA A 192 14.68 -29.93 18.76
C ALA A 192 16.19 -30.15 18.77
#